data_AF-A0A5P0JDV6-F1
#
_entry.id   AF-A0A5P0JDV6-F1
#
_cell.length_a   1.000
_cell.length_b   1.000
_cell.length_c   1.000
_cell.angle_alpha   90.00
_cell.angle_beta   90.00
_cell.angle_gamma   90.00
#
_symmetry.space_group_name_H-M   'P 1'
#
loop_
_entity.id
_entity.type
_entity.pdbx_description
1 polymer ?
#
loop_
_entity_poly.entity_id
_entity_poly.type
_entity_poly.pdbx_seq_one_letter_code
_entity_poly.pdbx_strand_id
1 'polypeptide(L)'
;HSPQQRMETLISQALVPVVQALEATGEINGKLIWSNTGYLINWYLTEMKQLLGEATVESLRHALFFEKTLTNGEDNPLWRTVVLRDGLLVRRTCCQRYRLPDVQQCGDCTLK
;
A
#
# COMPACT_ATOMS: atom_id res chain seq x y z
N HIS A 1 -7.41 -16.48 -12.09
CA HIS A 1 -7.18 -16.12 -10.68
C HIS A 1 -8.22 -15.09 -10.26
N SER A 2 -8.72 -15.15 -9.03
CA SER A 2 -9.59 -14.10 -8.46
C SER A 2 -8.84 -12.75 -8.41
N PRO A 3 -9.55 -11.61 -8.33
CA PRO A 3 -8.90 -10.31 -8.17
C PRO A 3 -7.91 -10.27 -6.99
N GLN A 4 -8.29 -10.83 -5.84
CA GLN A 4 -7.42 -10.95 -4.67
C GLN A 4 -6.18 -11.78 -4.98
N GLN A 5 -6.33 -12.98 -5.56
CA GLN A 5 -5.18 -13.83 -5.91
C GLN A 5 -4.21 -13.15 -6.87
N ARG A 6 -4.71 -12.33 -7.81
CA ARG A 6 -3.84 -11.54 -8.71
C ARG A 6 -3.04 -10.49 -7.95
N MET A 7 -3.66 -9.82 -6.98
CA MET A 7 -2.96 -8.86 -6.12
C MET A 7 -1.94 -9.54 -5.22
N GLU A 8 -2.28 -10.67 -4.61
CA GLU A 8 -1.34 -11.45 -3.78
C GLU A 8 -0.17 -11.98 -4.62
N THR A 9 -0.42 -12.41 -5.86
CA THR A 9 0.65 -12.78 -6.80
C THR A 9 1.58 -11.59 -7.08
N LEU A 10 1.02 -10.41 -7.36
CA LEU A 10 1.80 -9.18 -7.56
C LEU A 10 2.64 -8.83 -6.32
N ILE A 11 2.06 -8.97 -5.12
CA ILE A 11 2.75 -8.70 -3.86
C ILE A 11 3.90 -9.67 -3.67
N SER A 12 3.62 -10.97 -3.63
CA SER A 12 4.62 -11.99 -3.26
C SER A 12 5.67 -12.21 -4.34
N GLN A 13 5.30 -12.16 -5.63
CA GLN A 13 6.22 -12.51 -6.71
C GLN A 13 6.97 -11.30 -7.30
N ALA A 14 6.44 -10.08 -7.17
CA ALA A 14 7.07 -8.90 -7.75
C ALA A 14 7.49 -7.86 -6.70
N LEU A 15 6.58 -7.46 -5.81
CA LEU A 15 6.86 -6.36 -4.88
C LEU A 15 7.79 -6.80 -3.74
N VAL A 16 7.53 -7.94 -3.10
CA VAL A 16 8.34 -8.45 -1.99
C VAL A 16 9.82 -8.59 -2.36
N PRO A 17 10.20 -9.25 -3.49
CA PRO A 17 11.60 -9.36 -3.87
C PRO A 17 12.28 -8.01 -4.11
N VAL A 18 11.57 -7.06 -4.73
CA VAL A 18 12.10 -5.70 -4.97
C VAL A 18 12.31 -4.96 -3.66
N VAL A 19 11.36 -5.01 -2.73
CA VAL A 19 11.50 -4.34 -1.43
C VAL A 19 12.63 -4.96 -0.62
N GLN A 20 12.76 -6.29 -0.62
CA GLN A 20 13.87 -6.98 0.04
C GLN A 20 15.23 -6.57 -0.53
N ALA A 21 15.36 -6.48 -1.86
CA ALA A 21 16.59 -6.03 -2.51
C ALA A 21 16.94 -4.57 -2.15
N LEU A 22 15.94 -3.69 -2.08
CA LEU A 22 16.12 -2.29 -1.66
C LEU A 22 16.49 -2.18 -0.18
N GLU A 23 15.84 -2.93 0.70
CA GLU A 23 16.18 -2.95 2.14
C GLU A 23 17.59 -3.49 2.38
N ALA A 24 18.06 -4.45 1.59
CA ALA A 24 19.42 -5.00 1.71
C ALA A 24 20.53 -3.96 1.46
N THR A 25 20.22 -2.83 0.80
CA THR A 25 21.18 -1.71 0.64
C THR A 25 21.43 -0.96 1.95
N GLY A 26 20.50 -1.04 2.91
CA GLY A 26 20.54 -0.25 4.15
C GLY A 26 20.20 1.24 3.99
N GLU A 27 19.97 1.72 2.77
CA GLU A 27 19.71 3.14 2.50
C GLU A 27 18.26 3.55 2.79
N ILE A 28 17.32 2.60 2.67
CA ILE A 28 15.89 2.86 2.82
C ILE A 28 15.21 1.79 3.67
N ASN A 29 14.30 2.23 4.53
CA ASN A 29 13.51 1.37 5.39
C ASN A 29 12.31 0.78 4.62
N GLY A 30 12.12 -0.54 4.62
CA GLY A 30 11.01 -1.17 3.89
C GLY A 30 9.63 -0.83 4.43
N LYS A 31 9.49 -0.45 5.71
CA LYS A 31 8.22 0.10 6.21
C LYS A 31 7.86 1.40 5.49
N LEU A 32 8.83 2.23 5.13
CA LEU A 32 8.59 3.43 4.34
C LEU A 32 8.18 3.06 2.91
N ILE A 33 8.84 2.07 2.30
CA ILE A 33 8.48 1.59 0.95
C ILE A 33 7.05 1.05 0.96
N TRP A 34 6.72 0.12 1.86
CA TRP A 34 5.37 -0.44 1.98
C TRP A 34 4.30 0.59 2.32
N SER A 35 4.60 1.57 3.18
CA SER A 35 3.68 2.69 3.43
C SER A 35 3.36 3.47 2.15
N ASN A 36 4.36 3.72 1.30
CA ASN A 36 4.16 4.43 0.03
C ASN A 36 3.42 3.56 -0.99
N THR A 37 3.80 2.28 -1.10
CA THR A 37 3.15 1.30 -1.98
C THR A 37 1.68 1.13 -1.63
N GLY A 38 1.33 0.97 -0.34
CA GLY A 38 -0.05 0.84 0.09
C GLY A 38 -0.91 2.07 -0.23
N TYR A 39 -0.34 3.27 -0.06
CA TYR A 39 -1.01 4.49 -0.50
C TYR A 39 -1.28 4.50 -2.02
N LEU A 40 -0.27 4.17 -2.84
CA LEU A 40 -0.41 4.15 -4.31
C LEU A 40 -1.45 3.11 -4.75
N ILE A 41 -1.42 1.92 -4.16
CA ILE A 41 -2.42 0.87 -4.46
C ILE A 41 -3.83 1.37 -4.09
N ASN A 42 -4.02 1.97 -2.92
CA ASN A 42 -5.33 2.51 -2.53
C ASN A 42 -5.82 3.62 -3.48
N TRP A 43 -4.91 4.48 -3.94
CA TRP A 43 -5.22 5.51 -4.94
C TRP A 43 -5.66 4.87 -6.26
N TYR A 44 -4.86 3.94 -6.81
CA TYR A 44 -5.22 3.25 -8.06
C TYR A 44 -6.52 2.46 -7.96
N LEU A 45 -6.81 1.82 -6.83
CA LEU A 45 -8.10 1.17 -6.60
C LEU A 45 -9.28 2.16 -6.66
N THR A 46 -9.07 3.42 -6.25
CA THR A 46 -10.07 4.49 -6.42
C THR A 46 -10.28 4.81 -7.90
N GLU A 47 -9.20 5.01 -8.64
CA GLU A 47 -9.26 5.29 -10.09
C GLU A 47 -9.92 4.14 -10.88
N MET A 48 -9.74 2.90 -10.42
CA MET A 48 -10.30 1.71 -11.04
C MET A 48 -11.76 1.41 -10.65
N LYS A 49 -12.40 2.20 -9.77
CA LYS A 49 -13.78 1.94 -9.31
C LYS A 49 -14.79 1.79 -10.45
N GLN A 50 -14.68 2.63 -11.48
CA GLN A 50 -15.59 2.58 -12.64
C GLN A 50 -15.44 1.29 -13.46
N LEU A 51 -14.24 0.70 -13.49
CA LEU A 51 -13.95 -0.50 -14.26
C LEU A 51 -14.24 -1.79 -13.48
N LEU A 52 -13.89 -1.81 -12.18
CA LEU A 52 -13.97 -3.01 -11.33
C LEU A 52 -15.30 -3.13 -10.57
N GLY A 53 -16.03 -2.02 -10.44
CA GLY A 53 -17.19 -1.91 -9.57
C GLY A 53 -16.79 -1.69 -8.11
N GLU A 54 -17.66 -1.00 -7.37
CA GLU A 54 -17.42 -0.62 -5.98
C GLU A 54 -17.21 -1.83 -5.06
N ALA A 55 -18.07 -2.85 -5.15
CA ALA A 55 -17.98 -4.03 -4.30
C ALA A 55 -16.63 -4.77 -4.44
N THR A 56 -16.10 -4.88 -5.66
CA THR A 56 -14.79 -5.48 -5.92
C THR A 56 -13.68 -4.65 -5.29
N VAL A 57 -13.72 -3.33 -5.46
CA VAL A 57 -12.72 -2.42 -4.90
C VAL A 57 -12.71 -2.46 -3.38
N GLU A 58 -13.89 -2.44 -2.73
CA GLU A 58 -13.96 -2.51 -1.27
C GLU A 58 -13.52 -3.88 -0.73
N SER A 59 -13.84 -4.98 -1.44
CA SER A 59 -13.32 -6.32 -1.11
C SER A 59 -11.79 -6.39 -1.21
N LEU A 60 -11.20 -5.79 -2.25
CA LEU A 60 -9.75 -5.71 -2.41
C LEU A 60 -9.12 -4.85 -1.31
N ARG A 61 -9.72 -3.71 -0.96
CA ARG A 61 -9.24 -2.87 0.15
C ARG A 61 -9.24 -3.62 1.47
N HIS A 62 -10.30 -4.37 1.75
CA HIS A 62 -10.39 -5.21 2.94
C HIS A 62 -9.23 -6.22 2.97
N ALA A 63 -9.09 -7.03 1.93
CA ALA A 63 -8.04 -8.03 1.83
C ALA A 63 -6.63 -7.43 1.94
N LEU A 64 -6.37 -6.30 1.27
CA LEU A 64 -5.02 -5.74 1.18
C LEU A 64 -4.61 -4.96 2.43
N PHE A 65 -5.53 -4.28 3.10
CA PHE A 65 -5.17 -3.32 4.15
C PHE A 65 -5.65 -3.70 5.54
N PHE A 66 -6.60 -4.63 5.66
CA PHE A 66 -7.22 -5.00 6.93
C PHE A 66 -6.94 -6.45 7.36
N GLU A 67 -6.59 -7.34 6.42
CA GLU A 67 -6.11 -8.68 6.75
C GLU A 67 -4.62 -8.70 7.09
N LYS A 68 -4.28 -9.44 8.16
CA LYS A 68 -2.88 -9.59 8.63
C LYS A 68 -2.05 -10.52 7.76
N THR A 69 -2.69 -11.49 7.12
CA THR A 69 -2.04 -12.54 6.35
C THR A 69 -2.65 -12.63 4.97
N LEU A 70 -1.85 -13.02 3.97
CA LEU A 70 -2.32 -13.38 2.63
C LEU A 70 -3.04 -14.74 2.67
N THR A 71 -3.69 -15.14 1.57
CA THR A 71 -4.42 -16.42 1.54
C THR A 71 -3.54 -17.66 1.69
N ASN A 72 -2.24 -17.54 1.41
CA ASN A 72 -1.25 -18.60 1.61
C ASN A 72 -0.71 -18.68 3.05
N GLY A 73 -1.15 -17.79 3.96
CA GLY A 73 -0.72 -17.74 5.36
C GLY A 73 0.52 -16.90 5.63
N GLU A 74 1.17 -16.32 4.62
CA GLU A 74 2.29 -15.38 4.80
C GLU A 74 1.80 -14.05 5.36
N ASP A 75 2.68 -13.31 6.04
CA ASP A 75 2.40 -11.95 6.51
C ASP A 75 2.06 -11.02 5.32
N ASN A 76 0.98 -10.25 5.46
CA ASN A 76 0.60 -9.26 4.47
C ASN A 76 1.40 -7.95 4.68
N PRO A 77 2.33 -7.59 3.77
CA PRO A 77 3.15 -6.39 3.95
C PRO A 77 2.36 -5.08 3.80
N LEU A 78 1.15 -5.13 3.23
CA LEU A 78 0.26 -3.97 3.09
C LEU A 78 -0.64 -3.76 4.31
N TRP A 79 -0.66 -4.69 5.26
CA TRP A 79 -1.50 -4.61 6.46
C TRP A 79 -1.28 -3.28 7.19
N ARG A 80 -2.37 -2.52 7.35
CA ARG A 80 -2.38 -1.20 8.01
C ARG A 80 -1.41 -0.16 7.43
N THR A 81 -0.98 -0.28 6.18
CA THR A 81 -0.24 0.79 5.49
C THR A 81 -1.13 2.00 5.19
N VAL A 82 -2.42 1.75 4.93
CA VAL A 82 -3.50 2.74 4.98
C VAL A 82 -4.51 2.38 6.08
N VAL A 83 -5.19 3.39 6.60
CA VAL A 83 -6.15 3.27 7.71
C VAL A 83 -7.35 4.16 7.44
N LEU A 84 -8.50 3.80 8.00
CA LEU A 84 -9.70 4.64 7.95
C LEU A 84 -9.57 5.81 8.95
N ARG A 85 -9.73 7.04 8.48
CA ARG A 85 -9.87 8.25 9.30
C ARG A 85 -10.96 9.13 8.68
N ASP A 86 -11.94 9.55 9.49
CA ASP A 86 -13.03 10.41 9.04
C ASP A 86 -13.75 9.89 7.78
N GLY A 87 -13.93 8.56 7.68
CA GLY A 87 -14.56 7.91 6.54
C GLY A 87 -13.67 7.77 5.29
N LEU A 88 -12.42 8.25 5.33
CA LEU A 88 -11.47 8.18 4.23
C LEU A 88 -10.32 7.21 4.53
N LEU A 89 -9.92 6.41 3.54
CA LEU A 89 -8.69 5.62 3.62
C LEU A 89 -7.48 6.52 3.34
N VAL A 90 -6.68 6.72 4.39
CA VAL A 90 -5.50 7.58 4.36
C VAL A 90 -4.26 6.80 4.76
N ARG A 91 -3.09 7.26 4.33
CA ARG A 91 -1.81 6.67 4.75
C ARG A 91 -1.65 6.75 6.28
N ARG A 92 -1.14 5.69 6.88
CA ARG A 92 -0.90 5.64 8.33
C ARG A 92 0.32 6.47 8.74
N THR A 93 1.34 6.49 7.89
CA THR A 93 2.65 7.08 8.15
C THR A 93 3.05 8.06 7.05
N CYS A 94 3.92 9.02 7.40
CA CYS A 94 4.43 10.02 6.47
C CYS A 94 5.32 9.39 5.38
N CYS A 95 5.13 9.81 4.12
CA CYS A 95 5.94 9.36 2.98
C CYS A 95 7.38 9.89 2.95
N GLN A 96 7.72 10.82 3.84
CA GLN A 96 9.03 11.50 3.88
C GLN A 96 9.41 12.26 2.60
N ARG A 97 8.46 12.54 1.69
CA ARG A 97 8.69 13.33 0.47
C ARG A 97 9.38 14.68 0.74
N TYR A 98 9.11 15.29 1.89
CA TYR A 98 9.72 16.54 2.33
C TYR A 98 11.24 16.48 2.55
N ARG A 99 11.82 15.27 2.63
CA ARG A 99 13.27 15.08 2.77
C ARG A 99 14.01 15.17 1.44
N LEU A 100 13.28 15.20 0.33
CA LEU A 100 13.87 15.36 -1.00
C LEU A 100 14.17 16.84 -1.25
N PRO A 101 15.33 17.18 -1.82
CA PRO A 101 15.69 18.57 -2.12
C PRO A 101 14.69 19.18 -3.09
N ASP A 102 14.24 20.40 -2.80
CA ASP A 102 13.32 21.18 -3.64
C ASP A 102 11.94 20.54 -3.90
N VAL A 103 11.54 19.55 -3.09
CA VAL A 103 10.23 18.89 -3.22
C VAL A 103 9.29 19.31 -2.09
N GLN A 104 8.11 19.82 -2.48
CA GLN A 104 7.06 20.19 -1.54
C GLN A 104 6.49 18.98 -0.77
N GLN A 105 5.93 19.25 0.42
CA GLN A 105 5.22 18.24 1.20
C GLN A 105 4.06 17.63 0.40
N CYS A 106 3.72 16.37 0.67
CA CYS A 106 2.55 15.74 0.07
C CYS A 106 1.25 16.30 0.70
N GLY A 107 0.17 16.39 -0.08
CA GLY A 107 -1.15 16.83 0.42
C GLY A 107 -1.66 16.01 1.61
N ASP A 108 -1.35 14.71 1.60
CA ASP A 108 -1.75 13.73 2.63
C ASP A 108 -0.69 13.55 3.75
N CYS A 109 0.10 14.59 4.04
CA CYS A 109 1.15 14.50 5.06
C CYS A 109 0.53 14.32 6.46
N THR A 110 1.04 13.34 7.22
CA THR A 110 0.59 13.05 8.59
C THR A 110 1.34 13.83 9.67
N LEU A 111 2.29 14.69 9.28
CA LEU A 111 3.12 15.49 10.20
C LEU A 111 2.67 16.96 10.28
N LYS A 112 1.43 17.24 9.88
CA LYS A 112 0.83 18.56 10.03
C LYS A 112 0.64 18.92 11.50
#